data_AF-A0A3M1KAB2-F1
#
_entry.id   AF-A0A3M1KAB2-F1
#
_cell.length_a   1.000
_cell.length_b   1.000
_cell.length_c   1.000
_cell.angle_alpha   90.00
_cell.angle_beta   90.00
_cell.angle_gamma   90.00
#
_symmetry.space_group_name_H-M   'P 1'
#
loop_
_entity.id
_entity.type
_entity.pdbx_description
1 polymer ?
#
loop_
_entity_poly.entity_id
_entity_poly.type
_entity_poly.pdbx_seq_one_letter_code
_entity_poly.pdbx_strand_id
1 'polypeptide(L)'
;MADLLSSIDARTKLVGENRLELLLFRLAGRQLYALNVFKIQEVLKLPNLTAIPNRHPNVIGVTHIRDTTVPVINLSQAIRLTPLDPAQADTIIVCEYNRQVQAFLVGGVERIVNMNWEQILPPPKGVGKYHYVTAITHYNDEIVEIIDVERVLADISPPSTAVSQELLSDEIRAQTHGREILLVDDSPVALAQAQDTLSHLGISAITASNGQEALDRLKTWADQGM
;
A
#
# COMPACT_ATOMS: atom_id res chain seq x y z
N MET A 1 29.03 -1.56 -5.85
CA MET A 1 28.30 -2.46 -6.77
C MET A 1 27.86 -3.76 -6.11
N ALA A 2 28.71 -4.42 -5.30
CA ALA A 2 28.35 -5.67 -4.60
C ALA A 2 27.22 -5.53 -3.56
N ASP A 3 27.15 -4.38 -2.87
CA ASP A 3 26.13 -4.10 -1.84
C ASP A 3 24.69 -3.92 -2.37
N LEU A 4 24.56 -3.52 -3.64
CA LEU A 4 23.24 -3.35 -4.26
C LEU A 4 22.68 -4.71 -4.71
N LEU A 5 23.54 -5.59 -5.20
CA LEU A 5 23.15 -6.95 -5.60
C LEU A 5 22.86 -7.84 -4.39
N SER A 6 23.58 -7.69 -3.28
CA SER A 6 23.29 -8.43 -2.04
C SER A 6 21.98 -7.99 -1.38
N SER A 7 21.64 -6.70 -1.43
CA SER A 7 20.36 -6.18 -0.92
C SER A 7 19.17 -6.56 -1.82
N ILE A 8 19.39 -6.65 -3.13
CA ILE A 8 18.42 -7.23 -4.07
C ILE A 8 18.27 -8.73 -3.80
N ASP A 9 19.35 -9.51 -3.73
CA ASP A 9 19.29 -10.96 -3.47
C ASP A 9 18.66 -11.31 -2.12
N ALA A 10 18.90 -10.51 -1.07
CA ALA A 10 18.22 -10.68 0.22
C ALA A 10 16.71 -10.43 0.11
N ARG A 11 16.29 -9.40 -0.62
CA ARG A 11 14.88 -9.12 -0.91
C ARG A 11 14.26 -10.19 -1.81
N THR A 12 14.98 -10.72 -2.79
CA THR A 12 14.49 -11.77 -3.71
C THR A 12 14.42 -13.14 -3.04
N LYS A 13 15.30 -13.47 -2.09
CA LYS A 13 15.21 -14.71 -1.29
C LYS A 13 13.98 -14.75 -0.39
N LEU A 14 13.55 -13.62 0.16
CA LEU A 14 12.29 -13.53 0.93
C LEU A 14 11.07 -13.90 0.08
N VAL A 15 11.09 -13.54 -1.21
CA VAL A 15 10.06 -13.93 -2.19
C VAL A 15 10.06 -15.45 -2.44
N GLY A 16 11.23 -16.09 -2.37
CA GLY A 16 11.37 -17.55 -2.55
C GLY A 16 10.92 -18.41 -1.37
N GLU A 17 10.82 -17.84 -0.16
CA GLU A 17 10.44 -18.58 1.08
C GLU A 17 9.03 -18.22 1.61
N ASN A 18 8.25 -17.44 0.86
CA ASN A 18 6.90 -17.01 1.27
C ASN A 18 6.89 -16.29 2.64
N ARG A 19 7.91 -15.44 2.88
CA ARG A 19 8.09 -14.72 4.15
C ARG A 19 7.76 -13.24 3.98
N LEU A 20 7.11 -12.66 4.98
CA LEU A 20 6.72 -11.26 5.05
C LEU A 20 7.45 -10.56 6.20
N GLU A 21 8.06 -9.40 5.91
CA GLU A 21 8.64 -8.53 6.93
C GLU A 21 7.67 -7.41 7.27
N LEU A 22 7.29 -7.33 8.54
CA LEU A 22 6.34 -6.36 9.07
C LEU A 22 7.02 -5.46 10.08
N LEU A 23 6.95 -4.15 9.88
CA LEU A 23 7.30 -3.17 10.90
C LEU A 23 6.11 -3.03 11.85
N LEU A 24 6.31 -3.42 13.11
CA LEU A 24 5.33 -3.21 14.18
C LEU A 24 5.44 -1.80 14.73
N PHE A 25 4.29 -1.15 14.92
CA PHE A 25 4.20 0.21 15.45
C PHE A 25 2.89 0.41 16.23
N ARG A 26 2.78 1.56 16.88
CA ARG A 26 1.60 1.96 17.66
C ARG A 26 0.99 3.23 17.10
N LEU A 27 -0.30 3.36 17.32
CA LEU A 27 -1.06 4.59 17.11
C LEU A 27 -1.53 5.11 18.48
N ALA A 28 -2.75 5.64 18.58
CA ALA A 28 -3.34 5.92 19.87
C ALA A 28 -3.63 4.61 20.63
N GLY A 29 -3.14 4.50 21.87
CA GLY A 29 -3.39 3.37 22.75
C GLY A 29 -2.36 2.24 22.67
N ARG A 30 -2.77 1.04 23.10
CA ARG A 30 -1.89 -0.14 23.30
C ARG A 30 -1.99 -1.19 22.18
N GLN A 31 -2.79 -0.97 21.17
CA GLN A 31 -2.89 -1.92 20.05
C GLN A 31 -1.64 -1.81 19.17
N LEU A 32 -1.16 -2.97 18.70
CA LEU A 32 -0.10 -3.06 17.71
C LEU A 32 -0.69 -3.06 16.30
N TYR A 33 -0.04 -2.32 15.44
CA TYR A 33 -0.30 -2.26 14.01
C TYR A 33 0.97 -2.65 13.26
N ALA A 34 0.82 -3.02 12.00
CA ALA A 34 1.90 -3.44 11.15
C ALA A 34 1.85 -2.76 9.78
N LEU A 35 3.02 -2.50 9.21
CA LEU A 35 3.20 -2.13 7.82
C LEU A 35 4.17 -3.11 7.16
N ASN A 36 3.89 -3.48 5.92
CA ASN A 36 4.84 -4.25 5.13
C ASN A 36 6.10 -3.40 4.89
N VAL A 37 7.26 -3.94 5.28
CA VAL A 37 8.56 -3.26 5.16
C VAL A 37 8.88 -2.93 3.69
N PHE A 38 8.36 -3.68 2.72
CA PHE A 38 8.53 -3.36 1.30
C PHE A 38 7.92 -2.01 0.90
N LYS A 39 6.92 -1.52 1.64
CA LYS A 39 6.29 -0.22 1.39
C LYS A 39 7.01 0.93 2.12
N ILE A 40 8.02 0.62 2.93
CA ILE A 40 8.72 1.58 3.80
C ILE A 40 10.09 1.91 3.21
N GLN A 41 10.37 3.21 3.06
CA GLN A 41 11.70 3.70 2.73
C GLN A 41 12.58 3.83 3.97
N GLU A 42 12.08 4.49 5.01
CA GLU A 42 12.80 4.74 6.26
C GLU A 42 11.87 5.12 7.42
N VAL A 43 12.37 5.01 8.65
CA VAL A 43 11.71 5.51 9.87
C VAL A 43 12.55 6.65 10.42
N LEU A 44 11.93 7.80 10.66
CA LEU A 44 12.60 9.01 11.11
C LEU A 44 11.91 9.59 12.33
N LYS A 45 12.63 10.46 13.04
CA LYS A 45 11.96 11.37 13.97
C LYS A 45 11.18 12.42 13.21
N LEU A 46 10.04 12.83 13.74
CA LEU A 46 9.20 13.90 13.22
C LEU A 46 10.03 15.20 13.20
N PRO A 47 10.38 15.73 12.02
CA PRO A 47 11.04 17.02 11.93
C PRO A 47 10.02 18.15 12.09
N ASN A 48 10.51 19.38 12.15
CA ASN A 48 9.64 20.54 12.15
C ASN A 48 8.71 20.54 10.94
N LEU A 49 7.43 20.80 11.20
CA LEU A 49 6.40 20.86 10.19
C LEU A 49 6.19 22.28 9.69
N THR A 50 6.03 22.41 8.38
CA THR A 50 5.52 23.63 7.75
C THR A 50 4.03 23.47 7.48
N ALA A 51 3.23 24.43 7.94
CA ALA A 51 1.79 24.42 7.70
C ALA A 51 1.50 24.74 6.22
N ILE A 52 0.57 23.98 5.62
CA ILE A 52 0.05 24.24 4.28
C ILE A 52 -1.43 24.66 4.36
N PRO A 53 -1.83 25.74 3.65
CA PRO A 53 -3.23 26.15 3.54
C PRO A 53 -4.03 25.15 2.69
N ASN A 54 -5.33 25.02 2.97
CA ASN A 54 -6.26 24.13 2.23
C ASN A 54 -5.83 22.65 2.15
N ARG A 55 -5.02 22.20 3.10
CA ARG A 55 -4.61 20.79 3.19
C ARG A 55 -5.78 19.89 3.59
N HIS A 56 -5.70 18.62 3.22
CA HIS A 56 -6.61 17.60 3.70
C HIS A 56 -6.56 17.52 5.25
N PRO A 57 -7.69 17.31 5.97
CA PRO A 57 -7.71 17.30 7.44
C PRO A 57 -6.77 16.31 8.12
N ASN A 58 -6.43 15.20 7.45
CA ASN A 58 -5.50 14.18 7.95
C ASN A 58 -4.03 14.55 7.74
N VAL A 59 -3.73 15.59 6.95
CA VAL A 59 -2.37 16.09 6.73
C VAL A 59 -2.07 17.11 7.82
N ILE A 60 -1.03 16.88 8.61
CA ILE A 60 -0.63 17.77 9.71
C ILE A 60 0.36 18.85 9.27
N GLY A 61 1.02 18.66 8.13
CA GLY A 61 1.92 19.63 7.52
C GLY A 61 2.79 18.97 6.44
N VAL A 62 3.82 19.69 6.02
CA VAL A 62 4.89 19.13 5.19
C VAL A 62 6.23 19.28 5.89
N THR A 63 7.17 18.42 5.53
CA THR A 63 8.56 18.54 5.96
C THR A 63 9.50 18.20 4.81
N HIS A 64 10.77 18.51 4.97
CA HIS A 64 11.80 18.18 3.98
C HIS A 64 12.52 16.91 4.42
N ILE A 65 12.42 15.87 3.60
CA ILE A 65 13.11 14.60 3.81
C ILE A 65 14.04 14.42 2.63
N ARG A 66 15.35 14.48 2.90
CA ARG A 66 16.39 14.55 1.87
C ARG A 66 16.10 15.74 0.95
N ASP A 67 16.07 15.57 -0.37
CA ASP A 67 15.82 16.65 -1.34
C ASP A 67 14.35 16.77 -1.77
N THR A 68 13.40 16.17 -1.01
CA THR A 68 11.98 16.14 -1.37
C THR A 68 11.11 16.71 -0.27
N THR A 69 10.11 17.51 -0.65
CA THR A 69 9.05 17.97 0.25
C THR A 69 8.00 16.88 0.38
N VAL A 70 7.84 16.36 1.60
CA VAL A 70 6.99 15.19 1.90
C VAL A 70 5.82 15.62 2.78
N PRO A 71 4.56 15.27 2.41
CA PRO A 71 3.41 15.47 3.27
C PRO A 71 3.47 14.50 4.47
N VAL A 72 3.16 15.05 5.65
CA VAL A 72 3.07 14.27 6.88
C VAL A 72 1.60 14.08 7.23
N ILE A 73 1.17 12.83 7.32
CA ILE A 73 -0.21 12.38 7.56
C ILE A 73 -0.32 11.82 8.97
N ASN A 74 -1.31 12.26 9.75
CA ASN A 74 -1.63 11.63 11.03
C ASN A 74 -2.32 10.29 10.77
N LEU A 75 -1.58 9.17 10.86
CA LEU A 75 -2.11 7.87 10.47
C LEU A 75 -3.29 7.45 11.35
N SER A 76 -3.20 7.72 12.66
CA SER A 76 -4.28 7.42 13.62
C SER A 76 -5.58 8.12 13.22
N GLN A 77 -5.52 9.42 12.93
CA GLN A 77 -6.67 10.17 12.44
C GLN A 77 -7.15 9.66 11.08
N ALA A 78 -6.23 9.33 10.18
CA ALA A 78 -6.55 8.90 8.82
C ALA A 78 -7.33 7.58 8.79
N ILE A 79 -7.05 6.67 9.72
CA ILE A 79 -7.81 5.44 9.90
C ILE A 79 -8.97 5.57 10.90
N ARG A 80 -9.38 6.81 11.21
CA ARG A 80 -10.54 7.18 12.05
C ARG A 80 -10.41 6.82 13.54
N LEU A 81 -9.18 6.73 14.04
CA LEU A 81 -8.89 6.62 15.46
C LEU A 81 -8.62 8.01 16.06
N THR A 82 -8.38 8.05 17.38
CA THR A 82 -7.98 9.26 18.09
C THR A 82 -6.71 9.84 17.46
N PRO A 83 -6.70 11.11 17.02
CA PRO A 83 -5.52 11.72 16.43
C PRO A 83 -4.34 11.73 17.40
N LEU A 84 -3.15 11.49 16.87
CA LEU A 84 -1.92 11.69 17.63
C LEU A 84 -1.61 13.18 17.79
N ASP A 85 -1.10 13.58 18.95
CA ASP A 85 -0.55 14.91 19.16
C ASP A 85 0.90 14.94 18.64
N PRO A 86 1.24 15.76 17.63
CA PRO A 86 2.60 15.91 17.13
C PRO A 86 3.60 16.40 18.19
N ALA A 87 3.14 16.96 19.31
CA ALA A 87 4.00 17.32 20.44
C ALA A 87 4.42 16.12 21.30
N GLN A 88 3.68 15.00 21.22
CA GLN A 88 3.91 13.78 22.00
C GLN A 88 4.41 12.62 21.15
N ALA A 89 3.98 12.54 19.89
CA ALA A 89 4.41 11.56 18.92
C ALA A 89 5.54 12.14 18.06
N ASP A 90 6.76 11.62 18.22
CA ASP A 90 7.96 12.12 17.54
C ASP A 90 8.45 11.19 16.43
N THR A 91 7.66 10.23 15.97
CA THR A 91 8.09 9.21 15.00
C THR A 91 7.24 9.23 13.72
N ILE A 92 7.90 9.22 12.56
CA ILE A 92 7.27 9.10 11.25
C ILE A 92 7.79 7.87 10.50
N ILE A 93 6.89 7.20 9.78
CA ILE A 93 7.23 6.14 8.83
C ILE A 93 7.13 6.73 7.43
N VAL A 94 8.23 6.75 6.69
CA VAL A 94 8.29 7.25 5.32
C VAL A 94 8.02 6.09 4.37
N CYS A 95 6.96 6.21 3.58
CA CYS A 95 6.53 5.21 2.62
C CYS A 95 6.60 5.77 1.19
N GLU A 96 6.71 4.87 0.22
CA GLU A 96 6.59 5.21 -1.20
C GLU A 96 5.49 4.37 -1.84
N TYR A 97 4.56 5.06 -2.50
CA TYR A 97 3.53 4.43 -3.30
C TYR A 97 3.32 5.20 -4.59
N ASN A 98 3.22 4.49 -5.71
CA ASN A 98 3.07 5.07 -7.04
C ASN A 98 4.07 6.22 -7.32
N ARG A 99 5.35 6.00 -6.95
CA ARG A 99 6.46 6.97 -7.08
C ARG A 99 6.27 8.28 -6.31
N GLN A 100 5.33 8.31 -5.37
CA GLN A 100 5.12 9.44 -4.48
C GLN A 100 5.54 9.03 -3.07
N VAL A 101 6.30 9.91 -2.42
CA VAL A 101 6.78 9.70 -1.04
C VAL A 101 5.84 10.42 -0.08
N GLN A 102 5.40 9.72 0.98
CA GLN A 102 4.61 10.29 2.08
C GLN A 102 5.16 9.83 3.42
N ALA A 103 4.89 10.62 4.46
CA ALA A 103 5.25 10.26 5.83
C ALA A 103 4.00 10.08 6.68
N PHE A 104 3.97 9.04 7.50
CA PHE A 104 2.90 8.75 8.43
C PHE A 104 3.37 8.99 9.86
N LEU A 105 2.77 9.95 10.56
CA LEU A 105 2.95 10.13 11.99
C LEU A 105 2.33 8.94 12.73
N VAL A 106 3.15 8.30 13.56
CA VAL A 106 2.78 7.15 14.40
C VAL A 106 3.16 7.42 15.86
N GLY A 107 2.54 6.70 16.79
CA GLY A 107 2.80 6.85 18.23
C GLY A 107 4.16 6.30 18.64
N GLY A 108 4.76 5.43 17.83
CA GLY A 108 6.09 4.88 18.01
C GLY A 108 6.25 3.59 17.24
N VAL A 109 7.49 3.25 16.89
CA VAL A 109 7.84 1.97 16.27
C VAL A 109 8.37 1.00 17.33
N GLU A 110 8.12 -0.29 17.14
CA GLU A 110 8.50 -1.33 18.08
C GLU A 110 9.68 -2.15 17.54
N ARG A 111 9.44 -2.91 16.47
CA ARG A 111 10.46 -3.75 15.82
C ARG A 111 9.96 -4.26 14.48
N ILE A 112 10.88 -4.80 13.68
CA ILE A 112 10.53 -5.61 12.51
C ILE A 112 10.38 -7.07 12.96
N VAL A 113 9.32 -7.72 12.48
CA VAL A 113 9.08 -9.15 12.66
C VAL A 113 9.00 -9.83 11.30
N ASN A 114 9.52 -11.03 11.23
CA ASN A 114 9.49 -11.83 10.02
C ASN A 114 8.49 -12.98 10.23
N MET A 115 7.42 -12.98 9.43
CA MET A 115 6.28 -13.89 9.52
C MET A 115 6.20 -14.77 8.27
N ASN A 116 5.75 -16.00 8.42
CA ASN A 116 5.39 -16.79 7.24
C ASN A 116 4.02 -16.33 6.72
N TRP A 117 3.82 -16.39 5.42
CA TRP A 117 2.55 -15.98 4.80
C TRP A 117 1.34 -16.74 5.34
N GLU A 118 1.51 -18.01 5.77
CA GLU A 118 0.41 -18.78 6.35
C GLU A 118 -0.09 -18.23 7.70
N GLN A 119 0.69 -17.37 8.37
CA GLN A 119 0.31 -16.70 9.61
C GLN A 119 -0.42 -15.36 9.37
N ILE A 120 -0.52 -14.95 8.10
CA ILE A 120 -1.22 -13.75 7.68
C ILE A 120 -2.64 -14.16 7.30
N LEU A 121 -3.61 -13.73 8.10
CA LEU A 121 -5.01 -14.09 7.94
C LEU A 121 -5.77 -12.93 7.29
N PRO A 122 -6.78 -13.23 6.47
CA PRO A 122 -7.66 -12.19 5.96
C PRO A 122 -8.40 -11.51 7.13
N PRO A 123 -8.78 -10.23 6.99
CA PRO A 123 -9.60 -9.55 7.98
C PRO A 123 -10.92 -10.32 8.23
N PRO A 124 -11.49 -10.27 9.46
CA PRO A 124 -12.72 -10.97 9.76
C PRO A 124 -13.87 -10.58 8.81
N LYS A 125 -14.69 -11.56 8.43
CA LYS A 125 -15.89 -11.30 7.63
C LYS A 125 -16.83 -10.40 8.43
N GLY A 126 -17.31 -9.30 7.82
CA GLY A 126 -18.27 -8.38 8.45
C GLY A 126 -17.68 -7.06 8.98
N VAL A 127 -16.35 -6.84 8.87
CA VAL A 127 -15.70 -5.56 9.23
C VAL A 127 -16.10 -4.40 8.28
N GLY A 128 -16.79 -4.71 7.17
CA GLY A 128 -17.29 -3.76 6.18
C GLY A 128 -16.34 -3.61 4.99
N LYS A 129 -16.86 -3.11 3.85
CA LYS A 129 -16.09 -2.99 2.59
C LYS A 129 -14.99 -1.91 2.58
N TYR A 130 -14.96 -1.05 3.59
CA TYR A 130 -14.12 0.15 3.63
C TYR A 130 -13.25 0.19 4.89
N HIS A 131 -12.52 -0.89 5.16
CA HIS A 131 -11.54 -0.93 6.25
C HIS A 131 -10.14 -0.59 5.75
N TYR A 132 -9.30 -0.08 6.65
CA TYR A 132 -7.90 0.28 6.40
C TYR A 132 -6.94 -0.87 6.71
N VAL A 133 -7.44 -2.11 6.81
CA VAL A 133 -6.66 -3.29 7.20
C VAL A 133 -6.53 -4.23 6.00
N THR A 134 -5.31 -4.52 5.54
CA THR A 134 -5.11 -5.50 4.46
C THR A 134 -5.23 -6.94 4.99
N ALA A 135 -4.71 -7.17 6.19
CA ALA A 135 -4.68 -8.48 6.83
C ALA A 135 -4.47 -8.36 8.34
N ILE A 136 -4.65 -9.46 9.06
CA ILE A 136 -4.34 -9.56 10.48
C ILE A 136 -3.29 -10.65 10.72
N THR A 137 -2.54 -10.53 11.80
CA THR A 137 -1.66 -11.60 12.27
C THR A 137 -1.65 -11.62 13.80
N HIS A 138 -1.04 -12.63 14.38
CA HIS A 138 -0.85 -12.74 15.82
C HIS A 138 0.62 -12.59 16.16
N TYR A 139 0.92 -11.74 17.14
CA TYR A 139 2.25 -11.57 17.69
C TYR A 139 2.17 -11.49 19.21
N ASN A 140 2.84 -12.41 19.90
CA ASN A 140 2.77 -12.55 21.37
C ASN A 140 1.33 -12.60 21.90
N ASP A 141 0.49 -13.43 21.27
CA ASP A 141 -0.95 -13.57 21.59
C ASP A 141 -1.80 -12.31 21.43
N GLU A 142 -1.24 -11.20 20.92
CA GLU A 142 -1.96 -9.99 20.55
C GLU A 142 -2.30 -10.00 19.06
N ILE A 143 -3.49 -9.52 18.71
CA ILE A 143 -3.87 -9.27 17.32
C ILE A 143 -3.10 -8.05 16.83
N VAL A 144 -2.47 -8.18 15.67
CA VAL A 144 -1.81 -7.11 14.95
C VAL A 144 -2.52 -6.89 13.63
N GLU A 145 -2.96 -5.65 13.39
CA GLU A 145 -3.60 -5.26 12.14
C GLU A 145 -2.55 -4.69 11.16
N ILE A 146 -2.49 -5.26 9.96
CA ILE A 146 -1.63 -4.79 8.89
C ILE A 146 -2.38 -3.69 8.13
N ILE A 147 -1.87 -2.46 8.20
CA ILE A 147 -2.54 -1.28 7.66
C ILE A 147 -2.30 -1.14 6.16
N ASP A 148 -3.40 -0.88 5.45
CA ASP A 148 -3.40 -0.52 4.04
C ASP A 148 -3.13 0.98 3.89
N VAL A 149 -1.85 1.35 3.77
CA VAL A 149 -1.45 2.75 3.53
C VAL A 149 -1.87 3.26 2.16
N GLU A 150 -2.09 2.39 1.19
CA GLU A 150 -2.50 2.79 -0.17
C GLU A 150 -3.94 3.26 -0.15
N ARG A 151 -4.80 2.55 0.61
CA ARG A 151 -6.16 2.98 0.90
C ARG A 151 -6.19 4.33 1.61
N VAL A 152 -5.34 4.52 2.62
CA VAL A 152 -5.22 5.81 3.31
C VAL A 152 -4.83 6.93 2.34
N LEU A 153 -3.87 6.67 1.46
CA LEU A 153 -3.42 7.65 0.47
C LEU A 153 -4.49 7.95 -0.57
N ALA A 154 -5.21 6.93 -1.06
CA ALA A 154 -6.29 7.11 -2.01
C ALA A 154 -7.43 7.98 -1.47
N ASP A 155 -7.72 7.91 -0.17
CA ASP A 155 -8.72 8.77 0.48
C ASP A 155 -8.23 10.23 0.61
N ILE A 156 -6.91 10.47 0.73
CA ILE A 156 -6.32 11.80 0.95
C ILE A 156 -5.98 12.50 -0.37
N SER A 157 -5.39 11.78 -1.31
CA SER A 157 -4.98 12.24 -2.64
C SER A 157 -5.31 11.15 -3.64
N PRO A 158 -6.56 11.12 -4.15
CA PRO A 158 -6.99 10.11 -5.12
C PRO A 158 -6.05 10.05 -6.31
N PRO A 159 -5.63 8.85 -6.75
CA PRO A 159 -4.76 8.73 -7.91
C PRO A 159 -5.49 9.20 -9.18
N SER A 160 -4.75 9.82 -10.10
CA SER A 160 -5.30 10.14 -11.42
C SER A 160 -5.29 8.90 -12.31
N THR A 161 -6.43 8.62 -12.93
CA THR A 161 -6.63 7.55 -13.92
C THR A 161 -6.79 8.11 -15.34
N ALA A 162 -6.55 9.41 -15.51
CA ALA A 162 -6.67 10.09 -16.78
C ALA A 162 -5.62 9.59 -17.77
N VAL A 163 -6.08 9.18 -18.95
CA VAL A 163 -5.22 8.75 -20.06
C VAL A 163 -5.03 9.93 -21.00
N SER A 164 -3.78 10.20 -21.40
CA SER A 164 -3.48 11.26 -22.37
C SER A 164 -4.10 10.95 -23.74
N GLN A 165 -4.43 12.00 -24.51
CA GLN A 165 -5.00 11.81 -25.85
C GLN A 165 -4.04 11.08 -26.81
N GLU A 166 -2.74 11.21 -26.61
CA GLU A 166 -1.70 10.49 -27.36
C GLU A 166 -1.80 8.96 -27.17
N LEU A 167 -2.11 8.50 -25.95
CA LEU A 167 -2.31 7.08 -25.62
C LEU A 167 -3.69 6.56 -26.04
N LEU A 168 -4.64 7.45 -26.32
CA LEU A 168 -5.95 7.14 -26.90
C LEU A 168 -5.95 7.16 -28.43
N SER A 169 -4.76 7.11 -29.06
CA SER A 169 -4.62 7.06 -30.50
C SER A 169 -5.36 5.87 -31.12
N ASP A 170 -5.84 6.05 -32.35
CA ASP A 170 -6.58 5.03 -33.08
C ASP A 170 -5.74 3.76 -33.31
N GLU A 171 -4.41 3.89 -33.36
CA GLU A 171 -3.48 2.76 -33.49
C GLU A 171 -3.49 1.85 -32.24
N ILE A 172 -3.43 2.44 -31.05
CA ILE A 172 -3.50 1.68 -29.79
C ILE A 172 -4.88 1.04 -29.66
N ARG A 173 -5.94 1.80 -29.94
CA ARG A 173 -7.32 1.29 -29.90
C ARG A 173 -7.56 0.12 -30.85
N ALA A 174 -7.00 0.18 -32.06
CA ALA A 174 -7.09 -0.93 -33.01
C ALA A 174 -6.39 -2.19 -32.52
N GLN A 175 -5.28 -2.05 -31.78
CA GLN A 175 -4.54 -3.19 -31.22
C GLN A 175 -5.19 -3.76 -29.97
N THR A 176 -5.90 -2.94 -29.20
CA THR A 176 -6.50 -3.32 -27.91
C THR A 176 -7.94 -3.79 -28.04
N HIS A 177 -8.60 -3.50 -29.16
CA HIS A 177 -9.99 -3.89 -29.41
C HIS A 177 -10.21 -5.40 -29.23
N GLY A 178 -11.15 -5.76 -28.34
CA GLY A 178 -11.52 -7.14 -28.06
C GLY A 178 -10.51 -7.94 -27.25
N ARG A 179 -9.44 -7.31 -26.73
CA ARG A 179 -8.53 -7.95 -25.77
C ARG A 179 -9.07 -7.85 -24.35
N GLU A 180 -8.88 -8.92 -23.60
CA GLU A 180 -9.05 -8.92 -22.15
C GLU A 180 -7.69 -9.02 -21.46
N ILE A 181 -7.55 -8.31 -20.34
CA ILE A 181 -6.33 -8.34 -19.52
C ILE A 181 -6.67 -8.94 -18.16
N LEU A 182 -5.89 -9.94 -17.73
CA LEU A 182 -5.88 -10.39 -16.35
C LEU A 182 -4.93 -9.49 -15.55
N LEU A 183 -5.51 -8.63 -14.70
CA LEU A 183 -4.81 -7.81 -13.73
C LEU A 183 -4.64 -8.57 -12.42
N VAL A 184 -3.41 -8.57 -11.89
CA VAL A 184 -3.07 -9.25 -10.64
C VAL A 184 -2.26 -8.31 -9.77
N ASP A 185 -2.82 -7.93 -8.62
CA ASP A 185 -2.19 -7.05 -7.64
C ASP A 185 -2.84 -7.30 -6.26
N ASP A 186 -2.07 -7.21 -5.18
CA ASP A 186 -2.56 -7.41 -3.81
C ASP A 186 -3.17 -6.13 -3.21
N SER A 187 -3.06 -5.00 -3.91
CA SER A 187 -3.70 -3.74 -3.60
C SER A 187 -5.05 -3.58 -4.31
N PRO A 188 -6.18 -3.53 -3.58
CA PRO A 188 -7.47 -3.20 -4.16
C PRO A 188 -7.49 -1.81 -4.80
N VAL A 189 -6.67 -0.88 -4.29
CA VAL A 189 -6.55 0.48 -4.85
C VAL A 189 -5.85 0.44 -6.21
N ALA A 190 -4.74 -0.29 -6.32
CA ALA A 190 -4.04 -0.43 -7.59
C ALA A 190 -4.89 -1.14 -8.64
N LEU A 191 -5.61 -2.22 -8.25
CA LEU A 191 -6.54 -2.91 -9.15
C LEU A 191 -7.64 -1.98 -9.67
N ALA A 192 -8.27 -1.20 -8.78
CA ALA A 192 -9.31 -0.25 -9.17
C ALA A 192 -8.76 0.83 -10.11
N GLN A 193 -7.57 1.37 -9.81
CA GLN A 193 -6.92 2.37 -10.65
C GLN A 193 -6.58 1.82 -12.04
N ALA A 194 -5.96 0.64 -12.10
CA ALA A 194 -5.59 -0.01 -13.35
C ALA A 194 -6.81 -0.38 -14.19
N GLN A 195 -7.86 -0.91 -13.56
CA GLN A 195 -9.12 -1.23 -14.23
C GLN A 195 -9.79 0.02 -14.82
N ASP A 196 -9.84 1.13 -14.07
CA ASP A 196 -10.40 2.40 -14.55
C ASP A 196 -9.59 2.95 -15.74
N THR A 197 -8.26 2.95 -15.64
CA THR A 197 -7.36 3.34 -16.74
C THR A 197 -7.54 2.48 -17.98
N LEU A 198 -7.62 1.15 -17.84
CA LEU A 198 -7.86 0.24 -18.97
C LEU A 198 -9.25 0.45 -19.59
N SER A 199 -10.25 0.77 -18.78
CA SER A 199 -11.61 1.05 -19.28
C SER A 199 -11.64 2.28 -20.21
N HIS A 200 -10.85 3.32 -19.92
CA HIS A 200 -10.68 4.48 -20.80
C HIS A 200 -10.06 4.11 -22.17
N LEU A 201 -9.25 3.05 -22.21
CA LEU A 201 -8.68 2.48 -23.43
C LEU A 201 -9.62 1.50 -24.15
N GLY A 202 -10.81 1.22 -23.61
CA GLY A 202 -11.77 0.25 -24.16
C GLY A 202 -11.37 -1.21 -23.92
N ILE A 203 -10.51 -1.47 -22.94
CA ILE A 203 -10.00 -2.81 -22.61
C ILE A 203 -10.80 -3.38 -21.43
N SER A 204 -11.28 -4.61 -21.58
CA SER A 204 -11.89 -5.36 -20.47
C SER A 204 -10.79 -5.90 -19.56
N ALA A 205 -10.97 -5.74 -18.24
CA ALA A 205 -10.03 -6.23 -17.25
C ALA A 205 -10.71 -7.21 -16.29
N ILE A 206 -10.13 -8.40 -16.21
CA ILE A 206 -10.43 -9.43 -15.21
C ILE A 206 -9.42 -9.26 -14.08
N THR A 207 -9.85 -9.31 -12.82
CA THR A 207 -8.96 -9.08 -11.67
C THR A 207 -8.73 -10.35 -10.86
N ALA A 208 -7.56 -10.43 -10.23
CA ALA A 208 -7.22 -11.40 -9.18
C ALA A 208 -6.41 -10.68 -8.09
N SER A 209 -6.62 -11.08 -6.84
CA SER A 209 -6.04 -10.43 -5.66
C SER A 209 -4.67 -11.00 -5.23
N ASN A 210 -4.22 -12.07 -5.86
CA ASN A 210 -2.93 -12.70 -5.61
C ASN A 210 -2.57 -13.70 -6.74
N GLY A 211 -1.33 -14.18 -6.73
CA GLY A 211 -0.82 -15.11 -7.74
C GLY A 211 -1.51 -16.47 -7.76
N GLN A 212 -1.95 -16.98 -6.61
CA GLN A 212 -2.66 -18.27 -6.54
C GLN A 212 -4.03 -18.18 -7.23
N GLU A 213 -4.81 -17.15 -6.91
CA GLU A 213 -6.11 -16.89 -7.57
C GLU A 213 -5.94 -16.70 -9.08
N ALA A 214 -4.92 -15.94 -9.51
CA ALA A 214 -4.62 -15.75 -10.92
C ALA A 214 -4.26 -17.08 -11.61
N LEU A 215 -3.42 -17.90 -10.98
CA LEU A 215 -3.02 -19.21 -11.51
C LEU A 215 -4.20 -20.17 -11.64
N ASP A 216 -5.08 -20.22 -10.64
CA ASP A 216 -6.25 -21.10 -10.67
C ASP A 216 -7.23 -20.70 -11.78
N ARG A 217 -7.39 -19.39 -12.02
CA ARG A 217 -8.16 -18.88 -13.17
C ARG A 217 -7.52 -19.28 -14.50
N LEU A 218 -6.22 -19.07 -14.66
CA LEU A 218 -5.50 -19.44 -15.88
C LEU A 218 -5.61 -20.94 -16.20
N LYS A 219 -5.49 -21.80 -15.18
CA LYS A 219 -5.70 -23.25 -15.33
C LYS A 219 -7.13 -23.57 -15.76
N THR A 220 -8.11 -22.93 -15.11
CA THR A 220 -9.53 -23.12 -15.44
C THR A 220 -9.82 -22.73 -16.90
N TRP A 221 -9.24 -21.63 -17.39
CA TRP A 221 -9.38 -21.21 -18.79
C TRP A 221 -8.70 -22.17 -19.76
N ALA A 222 -7.50 -22.64 -19.43
CA ALA A 222 -6.79 -23.64 -20.23
C ALA A 222 -7.59 -24.95 -20.34
N ASP A 223 -8.18 -25.41 -19.23
CA ASP A 223 -9.04 -26.61 -19.19
C ASP A 223 -10.33 -26.44 -20.01
N GLN A 224 -10.80 -25.20 -20.19
CA GLN A 224 -11.95 -24.84 -21.01
C GLN A 224 -11.60 -24.62 -22.50
N GLY A 225 -10.31 -24.71 -22.87
CA GLY A 225 -9.83 -24.51 -24.24
C GLY A 225 -9.82 -23.05 -24.70
N MET A 226 -9.74 -22.10 -23.76
CA MET A 226 -9.44 -20.70 -24.05
C MET A 226 -7.95 -20.46 -24.30
#